data_AF-A0A529F784-F1
#
_entry.id   AF-A0A529F784-F1
#
_cell.length_a   1.000
_cell.length_b   1.000
_cell.length_c   1.000
_cell.angle_alpha   90.00
_cell.angle_beta   90.00
_cell.angle_gamma   90.00
#
_symmetry.space_group_name_H-M   'P 1'
#
loop_
_entity.id
_entity.type
_entity.pdbx_description
1 polymer ?
#
loop_
_entity_poly.entity_id
_entity_poly.type
_entity_poly.pdbx_seq_one_letter_code
_entity_poly.pdbx_strand_id
1 'polypeptide(L)' 'ISKVPGLKVITKGYEGLTYQLVVEINHRRKELADLKVRQAIAHAIDEDFVVKTIFLGYAATATGPVAKNDPQFYTA' A
#
# COMPACT_ATOMS: atom_id res chain seq x y z
N ILE A 1 -10.12 -2.04 -19.65
CA ILE A 1 -9.58 -1.23 -20.77
C ILE A 1 -8.52 -1.95 -21.59
N SER A 2 -7.66 -2.80 -20.99
CA SER A 2 -6.61 -3.57 -21.69
C SER A 2 -7.08 -4.46 -22.84
N LYS A 3 -8.38 -4.80 -22.92
CA LYS A 3 -8.95 -5.63 -23.98
C LYS A 3 -9.42 -4.84 -25.21
N VAL A 4 -9.36 -3.50 -25.19
CA VAL A 4 -9.79 -2.66 -26.31
C VAL A 4 -8.69 -2.64 -27.38
N PRO A 5 -9.01 -2.93 -28.65
CA PRO A 5 -8.02 -2.91 -29.74
C PRO A 5 -7.32 -1.56 -29.85
N GLY A 6 -6.00 -1.59 -30.05
CA GLY A 6 -5.17 -0.38 -30.19
C GLY A 6 -4.72 0.25 -28.86
N LEU A 7 -5.19 -0.21 -27.70
CA LEU A 7 -4.73 0.28 -26.40
C LEU A 7 -3.72 -0.69 -25.76
N LYS A 8 -2.67 -0.12 -25.16
CA LYS A 8 -1.67 -0.86 -24.38
C LYS A 8 -1.62 -0.31 -22.97
N VAL A 9 -1.76 -1.19 -21.97
CA VAL A 9 -1.58 -0.83 -20.57
C VAL A 9 -0.11 -1.03 -20.21
N ILE A 10 0.52 0.02 -19.67
CA ILE A 10 1.91 0.01 -19.22
C ILE A 10 1.91 0.13 -17.70
N THR A 11 2.45 -0.88 -17.02
CA THR A 11 2.59 -0.90 -15.56
C THR A 11 4.03 -0.67 -15.10
N LYS A 12 4.95 -0.47 -16.06
CA LYS A 12 6.38 -0.22 -15.84
C LYS A 12 6.70 1.27 -15.95
N GLY A 13 7.82 1.71 -15.39
CA GLY A 13 8.27 3.11 -15.36
C GLY A 13 8.00 3.83 -14.02
N TYR A 14 7.39 3.14 -13.07
CA TYR A 14 7.11 3.64 -11.72
C TYR A 14 8.10 3.11 -10.67
N GLU A 15 9.09 2.33 -11.07
CA GLU A 15 10.03 1.64 -10.17
C GLU A 15 10.90 2.63 -9.39
N GLY A 16 11.05 3.88 -9.85
CA GLY A 16 11.70 4.96 -9.11
C GLY A 16 10.78 5.74 -8.15
N LEU A 17 9.47 5.47 -8.14
CA LEU A 17 8.56 6.07 -7.17
C LEU A 17 8.52 5.23 -5.90
N THR A 18 8.90 5.83 -4.77
CA THR A 18 8.88 5.20 -3.44
C THR A 18 7.60 5.50 -2.66
N TYR A 19 6.53 5.90 -3.35
CA TYR A 19 5.27 6.24 -2.70
C TYR A 19 4.60 5.00 -2.11
N GLN A 20 4.13 5.12 -0.86
CA GLN A 20 3.36 4.09 -0.19
C GLN A 20 2.13 4.72 0.47
N LEU A 21 0.99 4.04 0.40
CA LEU A 21 -0.19 4.42 1.16
C LEU A 21 0.02 4.06 2.63
N VAL A 22 -0.18 5.02 3.52
CA VAL A 22 0.01 4.86 4.97
C VAL A 22 -1.23 5.34 5.70
N VAL A 23 -1.65 4.58 6.71
CA VAL A 23 -2.67 5.02 7.68
C VAL A 23 -1.96 5.80 8.78
N GLU A 24 -2.07 7.12 8.73
CA GLU A 24 -1.53 8.00 9.76
C GLU A 24 -2.49 8.15 10.93
N ILE A 25 -1.99 7.97 12.16
CA ILE A 25 -2.80 7.97 13.37
C ILE A 25 -2.45 9.18 14.24
N ASN A 26 -3.46 9.97 14.60
CA ASN A 26 -3.28 11.08 15.53
C ASN A 26 -3.21 10.58 16.99
N HIS A 27 -2.00 10.48 17.52
CA HIS A 27 -1.74 10.01 18.89
C HIS A 27 -2.20 11.00 19.99
N ARG A 28 -2.63 12.22 19.65
CA ARG A 28 -3.19 13.18 20.63
C ARG A 28 -4.62 12.80 21.08
N ARG A 29 -5.31 11.94 20.32
CA ARG A 29 -6.60 11.37 20.73
C ARG A 29 -6.37 10.23 21.70
N LYS A 30 -6.99 10.29 22.89
CA LYS A 30 -6.79 9.31 23.97
C LYS A 30 -6.95 7.88 23.49
N GLU A 31 -7.96 7.62 22.66
CA GLU A 31 -8.29 6.30 22.14
C GLU A 31 -7.19 5.78 21.19
N LEU A 32 -6.63 6.67 20.37
CA LEU A 32 -5.62 6.34 19.36
C LEU A 32 -4.17 6.39 19.90
N ALA A 33 -3.99 6.99 21.09
CA ALA A 33 -2.72 7.01 21.81
C ALA A 33 -2.32 5.61 22.31
N ASP A 34 -3.29 4.73 22.55
CA ASP A 34 -3.04 3.35 22.99
C ASP A 34 -2.46 2.50 21.84
N LEU A 35 -1.30 1.89 22.10
CA LEU A 35 -0.63 0.99 21.15
C LEU A 35 -1.52 -0.19 20.75
N LYS A 36 -2.25 -0.78 21.71
CA LYS A 36 -3.11 -1.94 21.45
C LYS A 36 -4.28 -1.57 20.53
N VAL A 37 -4.81 -0.36 20.65
CA VAL A 37 -5.85 0.14 19.73
C VAL A 37 -5.28 0.30 18.32
N ARG A 38 -4.09 0.88 18.17
CA ARG A 38 -3.46 1.01 16.83
C ARG A 38 -3.14 -0.34 16.19
N GLN A 39 -2.65 -1.29 16.98
CA GLN A 39 -2.44 -2.67 16.52
C GLN A 39 -3.76 -3.32 16.08
N ALA A 40 -4.83 -3.16 16.85
CA ALA A 40 -6.15 -3.67 16.48
C ALA A 40 -6.67 -3.04 15.18
N ILE A 41 -6.48 -1.74 14.97
CA ILE A 41 -6.81 -1.07 13.70
C ILE A 41 -6.01 -1.68 12.55
N ALA A 42 -4.69 -1.84 12.71
CA ALA A 42 -3.84 -2.42 11.67
C ALA A 42 -4.29 -3.83 11.28
N HIS A 43 -4.61 -4.69 12.26
CA HIS A 43 -5.11 -6.05 12.00
C HIS A 43 -6.53 -6.11 11.43
N ALA A 44 -7.32 -5.03 11.58
CA ALA A 44 -8.68 -4.97 11.06
C ALA A 44 -8.74 -4.53 9.58
N ILE A 45 -7.64 -4.06 9.01
CA ILE A 45 -7.58 -3.64 7.61
C ILE A 45 -7.40 -4.87 6.71
N ASP A 46 -8.32 -5.05 5.77
CA ASP A 46 -8.20 -6.06 4.71
C ASP A 46 -7.36 -5.49 3.55
N GLU A 47 -6.07 -5.81 3.56
CA GLU A 47 -5.11 -5.35 2.56
C GLU A 47 -5.42 -5.89 1.15
N ASP A 48 -5.92 -7.13 1.06
CA ASP A 48 -6.28 -7.75 -0.22
C ASP A 48 -7.49 -7.05 -0.86
N PHE A 49 -8.47 -6.68 -0.04
CA PHE A 49 -9.60 -5.86 -0.50
C PHE A 49 -9.13 -4.52 -1.05
N VAL A 50 -8.21 -3.83 -0.36
CA VAL A 50 -7.67 -2.53 -0.81
C VAL A 50 -6.94 -2.69 -2.14
N VAL A 51 -6.04 -3.66 -2.27
CA VAL A 51 -5.29 -3.90 -3.51
C VAL A 51 -6.23 -4.24 -4.67
N LYS A 52 -7.19 -5.13 -4.46
CA LYS A 52 -8.10 -5.60 -5.52
C LYS A 52 -9.11 -4.54 -5.92
N THR A 53 -9.71 -3.86 -4.96
CA THR A 53 -10.88 -3.00 -5.20
C THR A 53 -10.49 -1.57 -5.48
N ILE A 54 -9.53 -1.01 -4.72
CA ILE A 54 -9.13 0.39 -4.86
C ILE A 54 -8.05 0.53 -5.93
N PHE A 55 -7.03 -0.33 -5.89
CA PHE A 55 -5.90 -0.28 -6.83
C PHE A 55 -6.06 -1.18 -8.05
N LEU A 56 -7.19 -1.87 -8.18
CA LEU A 56 -7.51 -2.74 -9.33
C LEU A 56 -6.43 -3.81 -9.61
N GLY A 57 -5.71 -4.25 -8.57
CA GLY A 57 -4.64 -5.24 -8.66
C GLY A 57 -3.29 -4.70 -9.14
N TYR A 58 -3.11 -3.38 -9.26
CA TYR A 58 -1.84 -2.78 -9.70
C TYR A 58 -0.91 -2.36 -8.55
N ALA A 59 -1.37 -2.45 -7.30
CA ALA A 59 -0.54 -2.21 -6.11
C ALA A 59 0.04 -3.51 -5.54
N ALA A 60 1.11 -3.38 -4.77
CA ALA A 60 1.65 -4.45 -3.94
C ALA A 60 1.38 -4.15 -2.47
N THR A 61 1.05 -5.18 -1.70
CA THR A 61 0.87 -5.10 -0.26
C THR A 61 2.17 -4.65 0.42
N ALA A 62 2.07 -3.69 1.33
CA ALA A 62 3.20 -3.17 2.08
C ALA A 62 3.63 -4.15 3.17
N THR A 63 4.93 -4.34 3.35
CA THR A 63 5.51 -5.18 4.41
C THR A 63 6.06 -4.37 5.59
N GLY A 64 6.01 -3.05 5.50
CA GLY A 64 6.57 -2.12 6.47
C GLY A 64 6.56 -0.68 5.93
N PRO A 65 7.30 0.25 6.56
CA PRO A 65 7.30 1.67 6.18
C PRO A 65 8.13 1.97 4.92
N VAL A 66 8.97 1.04 4.47
CA VAL A 66 9.81 1.20 3.28
C VAL A 66 9.15 0.53 2.08
N ALA A 67 9.07 1.26 0.97
CA ALA A 67 8.53 0.77 -0.28
C ALA A 67 9.33 -0.42 -0.81
N LYS A 68 8.63 -1.45 -1.28
CA LYS A 68 9.22 -2.74 -1.66
C LYS A 68 10.20 -2.67 -2.84
N ASN A 69 10.11 -1.63 -3.65
CA ASN A 69 10.99 -1.39 -4.80
C ASN A 69 12.30 -0.70 -4.43
N ASP A 70 12.53 -0.34 -3.16
CA ASP A 70 13.81 0.21 -2.72
C ASP A 70 14.87 -0.91 -2.60
N PRO A 71 15.89 -0.92 -3.48
CA PRO A 71 16.88 -1.99 -3.53
C PRO A 71 17.86 -1.95 -2.35
N GLN A 72 17.87 -0.88 -1.55
CA GLN A 72 18.68 -0.83 -0.32
C GLN A 72 18.11 -1.75 0.77
N PHE A 73 16.79 -1.95 0.79
CA PHE A 73 16.09 -2.67 1.86
C PHE A 73 15.49 -3.99 1.39
N TYR A 74 15.17 -4.13 0.10
CA TYR A 74 14.58 -5.34 -0.47
C TYR A 74 15.46 -5.89 -1.59
N THR A 75 15.64 -7.21 -1.59
CA THR A 75 16.26 -7.92 -2.72
C THR A 75 15.25 -8.09 -3.85
N ALA A 76 15.69 -7.83 -5.08
CA ALA A 76 14.90 -8.05 -6.30
C ALA A 76 14.56 -9.53 -6.54
#